data_AF-A0A2E7VZH4-F1
#
_entry.id   AF-A0A2E7VZH4-F1
#
_cell.length_a   1.000
_cell.length_b   1.000
_cell.length_c   1.000
_cell.angle_alpha   90.00
_cell.angle_beta   90.00
_cell.angle_gamma   90.00
#
_symmetry.space_group_name_H-M   'P 1'
#
loop_
_entity.id
_entity.type
_entity.pdbx_description
1 polymer ?
#
loop_
_entity_poly.entity_id
_entity_poly.type
_entity_poly.pdbx_seq_one_letter_code
_entity_poly.pdbx_strand_id
1 'polypeptide(L)'
;MAKLDKKTKWNNKVKDTYIKQVDEIAIEMEKIWGAGTLEQLANDEMRKKFQNAKNKFNKAISNDLDAELVVKVCNNMKKGWLAIDKAVRLAGHQPPTGEYWTAISENKKEFLIVKSEAEKDSLFEKVGGAIVYSTGEIAEILETLHEVNKCKEIFRKAKVEKFDCVEIDGRNVKVTGHDKDRKYHEPFDDEIPW
;
A
#
# COMPACT_ATOMS: atom_id res chain seq x y z
N MET A 1 -23.16 1.38 42.29
CA MET A 1 -22.27 2.08 41.34
C MET A 1 -21.78 3.37 41.98
N ALA A 2 -20.49 3.45 42.32
CA ALA A 2 -19.92 4.67 42.92
C ALA A 2 -19.96 5.82 41.89
N LYS A 3 -20.55 6.96 42.27
CA LYS A 3 -20.55 8.16 41.41
C LYS A 3 -19.11 8.66 41.31
N LEU A 4 -18.55 8.65 40.10
CA LEU A 4 -17.24 9.24 39.81
C LEU A 4 -17.19 10.70 40.28
N ASP A 5 -16.13 11.07 41.00
CA ASP A 5 -15.89 12.44 41.48
C ASP A 5 -15.87 13.44 40.31
N LYS A 6 -16.33 14.68 40.57
CA LYS A 6 -16.46 15.75 39.55
C LYS A 6 -15.11 16.04 38.88
N LYS A 7 -14.00 16.03 39.63
CA LYS A 7 -12.65 16.27 39.10
C LYS A 7 -12.23 15.15 38.14
N THR A 8 -12.51 13.90 38.50
CA THR A 8 -12.21 12.73 37.68
C THR A 8 -13.00 12.76 36.37
N LYS A 9 -14.29 13.11 36.41
CA LYS A 9 -15.11 13.27 35.20
C LYS A 9 -14.57 14.36 34.27
N TRP A 10 -14.15 15.49 34.84
CA TRP A 10 -13.58 16.59 34.06
C TRP A 10 -12.25 16.20 33.42
N ASN A 11 -11.35 15.54 34.16
CA ASN A 11 -10.08 15.04 33.63
C ASN A 11 -10.28 14.05 32.48
N ASN A 12 -11.21 13.11 32.59
CA ASN A 12 -11.51 12.16 31.52
C ASN A 12 -12.04 12.86 30.28
N LYS A 13 -12.96 13.83 30.45
CA LYS A 13 -13.48 14.63 29.33
C LYS A 13 -12.37 15.40 28.60
N VAL A 14 -11.41 15.94 29.35
CA VAL A 14 -10.25 16.63 28.77
C VAL A 14 -9.40 15.65 27.97
N LYS A 15 -9.02 14.49 28.55
CA LYS A 15 -8.27 13.44 27.84
C LYS A 15 -8.95 13.05 26.53
N ASP A 16 -10.24 12.73 26.58
CA ASP A 16 -11.02 12.30 25.42
C ASP A 16 -11.04 13.35 24.31
N THR A 17 -11.13 14.62 24.67
CA THR A 17 -11.15 15.73 23.71
C THR A 17 -9.84 15.81 22.93
N TYR A 18 -8.70 15.69 23.62
CA TYR A 18 -7.39 15.77 22.97
C TYR A 18 -7.04 14.51 22.17
N ILE A 19 -7.49 13.34 22.63
CA ILE A 19 -7.35 12.09 21.88
C ILE A 19 -8.13 12.19 20.56
N LYS A 20 -9.38 12.66 20.60
CA LYS A 20 -10.18 12.89 19.39
C LYS A 20 -9.52 13.84 18.40
N GLN A 21 -8.90 14.92 18.87
CA GLN A 21 -8.17 15.82 17.98
C GLN A 21 -6.96 15.17 17.30
N VAL A 22 -6.30 14.23 17.96
CA VAL A 22 -5.20 13.45 17.33
C VAL A 22 -5.78 12.51 16.28
N ASP A 23 -6.90 11.87 16.60
CA ASP A 23 -7.62 10.95 15.71
C ASP A 23 -8.11 11.67 14.45
N GLU A 24 -8.72 12.84 14.58
CA GLU A 24 -9.15 13.70 13.46
C GLU A 24 -7.99 14.02 12.51
N ILE A 25 -6.82 14.40 13.04
CA ILE A 25 -5.63 14.68 12.22
C ILE A 25 -5.09 13.39 11.56
N ALA A 26 -5.09 12.26 12.27
CA ALA A 26 -4.68 10.99 11.69
C ALA A 26 -5.58 10.63 10.49
N ILE A 27 -6.90 10.69 10.68
CA ILE A 27 -7.89 10.44 9.63
C ILE A 27 -7.70 11.39 8.44
N GLU A 28 -7.48 12.69 8.69
CA GLU A 28 -7.23 13.65 7.62
C GLU A 28 -5.96 13.31 6.83
N MET A 29 -4.86 12.97 7.53
CA MET A 29 -3.60 12.61 6.89
C MET A 29 -3.70 11.31 6.11
N GLU A 30 -4.35 10.29 6.66
CA GLU A 30 -4.58 9.00 6.01
C GLU A 30 -5.53 9.14 4.83
N LYS A 31 -6.51 10.04 4.89
CA LYS A 31 -7.37 10.36 3.74
C LYS A 31 -6.59 11.02 2.60
N ILE A 32 -5.60 11.86 2.92
CA ILE A 32 -4.78 12.54 1.93
C ILE A 32 -3.75 11.59 1.33
N TRP A 33 -3.08 10.79 2.16
CA TRP A 33 -1.90 10.02 1.76
C TRP A 33 -2.10 8.53 1.63
N GLY A 34 -3.24 7.98 2.06
CA GLY A 34 -3.41 6.55 2.33
C GLY A 34 -2.85 6.16 3.69
N ALA A 35 -3.39 5.07 4.25
CA ALA A 35 -2.98 4.57 5.55
C ALA A 35 -1.52 4.08 5.50
N GLY A 36 -0.68 4.51 6.46
CA GLY A 36 0.70 4.05 6.57
C GLY A 36 1.70 4.66 5.57
N THR A 37 1.23 5.37 4.55
CA THR A 37 2.07 5.88 3.45
C THR A 37 3.10 6.91 3.92
N LEU A 38 2.71 7.82 4.81
CA LEU A 38 3.61 8.86 5.33
C LEU A 38 4.81 8.26 6.06
N GLU A 39 4.62 7.19 6.84
CA GLU A 39 5.72 6.50 7.50
C GLU A 39 6.65 5.80 6.51
N GLN A 40 6.13 5.30 5.38
CA GLN A 40 6.93 4.64 4.34
C GLN A 40 7.76 5.62 3.50
N LEU A 41 7.21 6.80 3.18
CA LEU A 41 7.87 7.81 2.36
C LEU A 41 8.86 8.66 3.17
N ALA A 42 8.66 8.79 4.48
CA ALA A 42 9.57 9.55 5.32
C ALA A 42 10.95 8.90 5.42
N ASN A 43 11.99 9.75 5.48
CA ASN A 43 13.35 9.33 5.78
C ASN A 43 13.46 8.71 7.19
N ASP A 44 14.53 7.95 7.43
CA ASP A 44 14.71 7.18 8.67
C ASP A 44 14.65 8.03 9.94
N GLU A 45 15.19 9.24 9.90
CA GLU A 45 15.20 10.14 11.06
C GLU A 45 13.76 10.58 11.42
N MET A 46 13.00 11.02 10.41
CA MET A 46 11.63 11.48 10.60
C MET A 46 10.70 10.33 10.98
N ARG A 47 10.86 9.16 10.35
CA ARG A 47 10.15 7.94 10.70
C ARG A 47 10.38 7.55 12.17
N LYS A 48 11.64 7.57 12.63
CA LYS A 48 11.98 7.28 14.04
C LYS A 48 11.35 8.29 15.00
N LYS A 49 11.42 9.60 14.69
CA LYS A 49 10.81 10.64 15.53
C LYS A 49 9.30 10.47 15.63
N PHE A 50 8.64 10.20 14.51
CA PHE A 50 7.21 9.95 14.44
C PHE A 50 6.81 8.70 15.23
N GLN A 51 7.51 7.58 15.01
CA GLN A 51 7.23 6.33 15.74
C GLN A 51 7.42 6.49 17.25
N ASN A 52 8.41 7.27 17.69
CA ASN A 52 8.61 7.57 19.11
C ASN A 52 7.46 8.39 19.70
N ALA A 53 6.89 9.34 18.94
CA ALA A 53 5.70 10.08 19.37
C ALA A 53 4.48 9.15 19.45
N LYS A 54 4.26 8.31 18.44
CA LYS A 54 3.18 7.30 18.38
C LYS A 54 3.24 6.34 19.57
N ASN A 55 4.43 5.82 19.88
CA ASN A 55 4.65 4.94 21.03
C ASN A 55 4.32 5.62 22.37
N LYS A 56 4.69 6.90 22.53
CA LYS A 56 4.35 7.67 23.75
C LYS A 56 2.85 7.92 23.85
N PHE A 57 2.20 8.23 22.73
CA PHE A 57 0.75 8.42 22.66
C PHE A 57 -0.02 7.16 23.03
N ASN A 58 0.33 6.02 22.44
CA ASN A 58 -0.29 4.74 22.76
C ASN A 58 -0.13 4.38 24.23
N LYS A 59 1.07 4.56 24.80
CA LYS A 59 1.30 4.36 26.24
C LYS A 59 0.46 5.30 27.12
N ALA A 60 0.26 6.54 26.69
CA ALA A 60 -0.53 7.51 27.44
C ALA A 60 -2.03 7.16 27.46
N ILE A 61 -2.54 6.58 26.36
CA ILE A 61 -3.93 6.09 26.29
C ILE A 61 -4.09 4.83 27.15
N SER A 62 -3.15 3.90 27.10
CA SER A 62 -3.29 2.59 27.77
C SER A 62 -3.12 2.64 29.30
N ASN A 63 -2.32 3.56 29.84
CA ASN A 63 -1.85 3.49 31.24
C ASN A 63 -2.54 4.45 32.23
N ASP A 64 -3.76 4.93 31.93
CA ASP A 64 -4.51 5.91 32.74
C ASP A 64 -3.63 7.01 33.37
N LEU A 65 -2.80 7.65 32.55
CA LEU A 65 -1.86 8.68 33.00
C LEU A 65 -2.58 9.96 33.41
N ASP A 66 -1.88 10.86 34.09
CA ASP A 66 -2.41 12.18 34.42
C ASP A 66 -2.87 12.97 33.18
N ALA A 67 -3.94 13.75 33.33
CA ALA A 67 -4.57 14.48 32.22
C ALA A 67 -3.60 15.48 31.55
N GLU A 68 -2.73 16.15 32.32
CA GLU A 68 -1.77 17.10 31.77
C GLU A 68 -0.73 16.39 30.88
N LEU A 69 -0.28 15.21 31.30
CA LEU A 69 0.65 14.39 30.54
C LEU A 69 0.01 13.88 29.25
N VAL A 70 -1.25 13.42 29.30
CA VAL A 70 -2.01 13.01 28.11
C VAL A 70 -2.11 14.17 27.11
N VAL A 71 -2.50 15.36 27.58
CA VAL A 71 -2.60 16.56 26.72
C VAL A 71 -1.26 16.88 26.05
N LYS A 72 -0.15 16.84 26.79
CA LYS A 72 1.19 17.09 26.25
C LYS A 72 1.56 16.08 25.17
N VAL A 73 1.29 14.80 25.41
CA VAL A 73 1.59 13.74 24.46
C VAL A 73 0.71 13.85 23.20
N CYS A 74 -0.58 14.15 23.35
CA CYS A 74 -1.49 14.39 22.24
C CYS A 74 -0.98 15.55 21.36
N ASN A 75 -0.62 16.68 21.96
CA ASN A 75 -0.07 17.83 21.22
C ASN A 75 1.23 17.50 20.48
N ASN A 76 2.09 16.67 21.07
CA ASN A 76 3.30 16.17 20.40
C ASN A 76 2.96 15.26 19.22
N MET A 77 1.93 14.40 19.36
CA MET A 77 1.49 13.52 18.26
C MET A 77 0.91 14.33 17.09
N LYS A 78 0.08 15.34 17.37
CA LYS A 78 -0.43 16.27 16.33
C LYS A 78 0.71 16.95 15.58
N LYS A 79 1.73 17.46 16.29
CA LYS A 79 2.94 18.03 15.67
C LYS A 79 3.71 16.98 14.88
N GLY A 80 3.74 15.73 15.33
CA GLY A 80 4.36 14.60 14.64
C GLY A 80 3.74 14.38 13.26
N TRP A 81 2.41 14.33 13.16
CA TRP A 81 1.67 14.19 11.91
C TRP A 81 1.96 15.32 10.92
N LEU A 82 1.90 16.57 11.38
CA LEU A 82 2.21 17.72 10.52
C LEU A 82 3.68 17.75 10.07
N ALA A 83 4.60 17.33 10.94
CA ALA A 83 6.02 17.32 10.64
C ALA A 83 6.39 16.22 9.63
N ILE A 84 5.80 15.03 9.72
CA ILE A 84 6.05 13.95 8.77
C ILE A 84 5.47 14.27 7.39
N ASP A 85 4.24 14.81 7.31
CA ASP A 85 3.65 15.32 6.06
C ASP A 85 4.57 16.37 5.41
N LYS A 86 5.00 17.37 6.18
CA LYS A 86 5.91 18.41 5.68
C LYS A 86 7.22 17.83 5.16
N ALA A 87 7.83 16.89 5.89
CA ALA A 87 9.08 16.27 5.48
C ALA A 87 8.93 15.47 4.18
N VAL A 88 7.85 14.71 4.04
CA VAL A 88 7.54 13.92 2.84
C VAL A 88 7.31 14.84 1.64
N ARG A 89 6.57 15.94 1.79
CA ARG A 89 6.38 16.94 0.74
C ARG A 89 7.67 17.63 0.34
N LEU A 90 8.51 18.00 1.31
CA LEU A 90 9.81 18.63 1.05
C LEU A 90 10.78 17.69 0.31
N ALA A 91 10.63 16.38 0.48
CA ALA A 91 11.36 15.38 -0.29
C ALA A 91 10.81 15.20 -1.73
N GLY A 92 9.77 15.94 -2.12
CA GLY A 92 9.21 15.94 -3.48
C GLY A 92 8.10 14.92 -3.70
N HIS A 93 7.66 14.19 -2.67
CA HIS A 93 6.51 13.31 -2.78
C HIS A 93 5.20 14.11 -2.86
N GLN A 94 4.25 13.58 -3.63
CA GLN A 94 2.92 14.17 -3.79
C GLN A 94 1.85 13.21 -3.28
N PRO A 95 0.74 13.73 -2.72
CA PRO A 95 -0.40 12.90 -2.37
C PRO A 95 -0.95 12.14 -3.58
N PRO A 96 -1.56 10.96 -3.37
CA PRO A 96 -2.33 10.26 -4.39
C PRO A 96 -3.34 11.20 -5.08
N THR A 97 -3.32 11.24 -6.40
CA THR A 97 -4.21 12.10 -7.21
C THR A 97 -5.58 11.46 -7.43
N GLY A 98 -5.69 10.14 -7.18
CA GLY A 98 -6.87 9.35 -7.53
C GLY A 98 -6.95 9.02 -9.02
N GLU A 99 -5.85 9.20 -9.75
CA GLU A 99 -5.72 8.68 -11.11
C GLU A 99 -5.75 7.14 -11.09
N TYR A 100 -6.45 6.57 -12.07
CA TYR A 100 -6.49 5.13 -12.27
C TYR A 100 -6.57 4.83 -13.77
N TRP A 101 -6.08 3.64 -14.14
CA TRP A 101 -6.25 3.08 -15.46
C TRP A 101 -7.36 2.04 -15.44
N THR A 102 -8.19 2.02 -16.48
CA THR A 102 -9.21 0.99 -16.66
C THR A 102 -8.70 -0.06 -17.63
N ALA A 103 -8.71 -1.33 -17.21
CA ALA A 103 -8.44 -2.49 -18.04
C ALA A 103 -9.70 -3.35 -18.16
N ILE A 104 -10.10 -3.66 -19.39
CA ILE A 104 -11.26 -4.53 -19.65
C ILE A 104 -10.74 -5.85 -20.21
N SER A 105 -11.04 -6.95 -19.52
CA SER A 105 -10.71 -8.30 -20.00
C SER A 105 -11.59 -8.72 -21.18
N GLU A 106 -11.17 -9.76 -21.91
CA GLU A 106 -11.98 -10.36 -22.98
C GLU A 106 -13.36 -10.83 -22.48
N ASN A 107 -13.45 -11.24 -21.21
CA ASN A 107 -14.70 -11.61 -20.53
C ASN A 107 -15.54 -10.40 -20.07
N LYS A 108 -15.22 -9.19 -20.54
CA LYS A 108 -15.88 -7.93 -20.17
C LYS A 108 -15.85 -7.59 -18.68
N LYS A 109 -14.97 -8.22 -17.89
CA LYS A 109 -14.70 -7.79 -16.52
C LYS A 109 -13.79 -6.57 -16.57
N GLU A 110 -14.19 -5.55 -15.82
CA GLU A 110 -13.47 -4.29 -15.66
C GLU A 110 -12.57 -4.36 -14.42
N PHE A 111 -11.34 -3.90 -14.57
CA PHE A 111 -10.34 -3.78 -13.53
C PHE A 111 -9.81 -2.36 -13.50
N LEU A 112 -9.74 -1.77 -12.31
CA LEU A 112 -9.12 -0.46 -12.10
C LEU A 112 -7.70 -0.68 -11.58
N ILE A 113 -6.72 -0.03 -12.19
CA ILE A 113 -5.32 -0.16 -11.85
C ILE A 113 -4.83 1.19 -11.33
N VAL A 114 -4.35 1.21 -10.11
CA VAL A 114 -3.82 2.41 -9.45
C VAL A 114 -2.33 2.28 -9.19
N LYS A 115 -1.63 3.41 -9.08
CA LYS A 115 -0.17 3.41 -8.94
C LYS A 115 0.28 2.85 -7.60
N SER A 116 -0.49 3.08 -6.53
CA SER A 116 -0.09 2.72 -5.15
C SER A 116 -1.28 2.26 -4.31
N GLU A 117 -1.00 1.57 -3.20
CA GLU A 117 -2.00 1.20 -2.18
C GLU A 117 -2.80 2.42 -1.69
N ALA A 118 -2.13 3.55 -1.50
CA ALA A 118 -2.76 4.81 -1.11
C ALA A 118 -3.84 5.29 -2.09
N GLU A 119 -3.57 5.16 -3.40
CA GLU A 119 -4.56 5.48 -4.43
C GLU A 119 -5.72 4.50 -4.41
N LYS A 120 -5.43 3.21 -4.15
CA LYS A 120 -6.43 2.15 -4.04
C LYS A 120 -7.43 2.46 -2.94
N ASP A 121 -6.95 2.78 -1.74
CA ASP A 121 -7.78 3.16 -0.60
C ASP A 121 -8.62 4.40 -0.90
N SER A 122 -8.02 5.42 -1.53
CA SER A 122 -8.72 6.66 -1.89
C SER A 122 -9.83 6.46 -2.94
N LEU A 123 -9.70 5.41 -3.76
CA LEU A 123 -10.56 5.10 -4.88
C LEU A 123 -11.67 4.11 -4.46
N PHE A 124 -11.38 3.18 -3.55
CA PHE A 124 -12.32 2.18 -3.07
C PHE A 124 -13.63 2.80 -2.53
N GLU A 125 -13.52 3.92 -1.81
CA GLU A 125 -14.67 4.68 -1.31
C GLU A 125 -15.48 5.38 -2.41
N LYS A 126 -14.92 5.57 -3.61
CA LYS A 126 -15.54 6.32 -4.71
C LYS A 126 -16.17 5.41 -5.77
N VAL A 127 -15.60 4.24 -6.03
CA VAL A 127 -16.07 3.29 -7.04
C VAL A 127 -16.63 2.06 -6.35
N GLY A 128 -17.90 2.15 -5.99
CA GLY A 128 -18.64 1.10 -5.29
C GLY A 128 -18.63 -0.25 -6.03
N GLY A 129 -17.78 -1.17 -5.56
CA GLY A 129 -17.74 -2.57 -6.00
C GLY A 129 -16.84 -2.87 -7.20
N ALA A 130 -16.05 -1.91 -7.69
CA ALA A 130 -15.07 -2.17 -8.74
C ALA A 130 -13.89 -2.99 -8.21
N ILE A 131 -13.32 -3.87 -9.06
CA ILE A 131 -12.10 -4.61 -8.71
C ILE A 131 -10.91 -3.67 -8.95
N VAL A 132 -10.28 -3.22 -7.88
CA VAL A 132 -9.13 -2.31 -7.92
C VAL A 132 -7.85 -3.06 -7.55
N TYR A 133 -6.81 -2.91 -8.37
CA TYR A 133 -5.48 -3.44 -8.12
C TYR A 133 -4.46 -2.30 -8.06
N SER A 134 -3.54 -2.34 -7.10
CA SER A 134 -2.34 -1.53 -7.15
C SER A 134 -1.30 -2.15 -8.10
N THR A 135 -0.35 -1.34 -8.59
CA THR A 135 0.79 -1.88 -9.35
C THR A 135 1.62 -2.88 -8.53
N GLY A 136 1.62 -2.76 -7.19
CA GLY A 136 2.26 -3.72 -6.29
C GLY A 136 1.56 -5.07 -6.28
N GLU A 137 0.23 -5.08 -6.15
CA GLU A 137 -0.57 -6.32 -6.24
C GLU A 137 -0.41 -6.99 -7.60
N ILE A 138 -0.37 -6.21 -8.68
CA ILE A 138 -0.12 -6.75 -10.02
C ILE A 138 1.27 -7.38 -10.09
N ALA A 139 2.29 -6.75 -9.52
CA ALA A 139 3.64 -7.33 -9.49
C ALA A 139 3.66 -8.67 -8.74
N GLU A 140 3.05 -8.74 -7.56
CA GLU A 140 2.93 -9.99 -6.79
C GLU A 140 2.17 -11.08 -7.55
N ILE A 141 1.06 -10.74 -8.21
CA ILE A 141 0.31 -11.67 -9.06
C ILE A 141 1.19 -12.15 -10.22
N LEU A 142 1.90 -11.25 -10.89
CA LEU A 142 2.81 -11.59 -11.98
C LEU A 142 3.94 -12.51 -11.49
N GLU A 143 4.46 -12.31 -10.28
CA GLU A 143 5.49 -13.20 -9.71
C GLU A 143 5.01 -14.65 -9.56
N THR A 144 3.72 -14.88 -9.30
CA THR A 144 3.16 -16.24 -9.25
C THR A 144 3.13 -16.94 -10.62
N LEU A 145 3.17 -16.18 -11.72
CA LEU A 145 3.12 -16.68 -13.10
C LEU A 145 4.53 -16.94 -13.65
N HIS A 146 5.32 -17.75 -12.92
CA HIS A 146 6.74 -17.97 -13.20
C HIS A 146 7.07 -18.32 -14.66
N GLU A 147 6.30 -19.21 -15.29
CA GLU A 147 6.56 -19.64 -16.66
C GLU A 147 6.19 -18.57 -17.69
N VAL A 148 5.16 -17.74 -17.42
CA VAL A 148 4.83 -16.57 -18.25
C VAL A 148 5.97 -15.56 -18.21
N ASN A 149 6.56 -15.32 -17.03
CA ASN A 149 7.68 -14.40 -16.88
C ASN A 149 8.93 -14.89 -17.63
N LYS A 150 9.28 -16.18 -17.54
CA LYS A 150 10.38 -16.74 -18.35
C LYS A 150 10.16 -16.56 -19.85
N CYS A 151 8.94 -16.80 -20.33
CA CYS A 151 8.60 -16.56 -21.73
C CYS A 151 8.80 -15.08 -22.11
N LYS A 152 8.45 -14.14 -21.23
CA LYS A 152 8.66 -12.70 -21.45
C LYS A 152 10.13 -12.28 -21.37
N GLU A 153 10.94 -12.95 -20.56
CA GLU A 153 12.39 -12.72 -20.48
C GLU A 153 13.10 -13.12 -21.78
N ILE A 154 12.74 -14.28 -22.33
CA ILE A 154 13.29 -14.82 -23.58
C ILE A 154 12.73 -14.03 -24.78
N PHE A 155 11.41 -13.79 -24.80
CA PHE A 155 10.71 -13.14 -25.90
C PHE A 155 10.15 -11.77 -25.50
N ARG A 156 11.04 -10.78 -25.40
CA ARG A 156 10.75 -9.42 -24.86
C ARG A 156 9.60 -8.66 -25.51
N LYS A 157 9.20 -9.01 -26.74
CA LYS A 157 8.07 -8.38 -27.47
C LYS A 157 6.87 -9.30 -27.66
N ALA A 158 6.93 -10.54 -27.19
CA ALA A 158 5.84 -11.49 -27.40
C ALA A 158 4.63 -11.14 -26.53
N LYS A 159 3.44 -11.33 -27.07
CA LYS A 159 2.19 -11.36 -26.31
C LYS A 159 1.91 -12.81 -25.94
N VAL A 160 1.76 -13.09 -24.65
CA VAL A 160 1.31 -14.42 -24.19
C VAL A 160 -0.22 -14.36 -24.25
N GLU A 161 -0.81 -15.15 -25.13
CA GLU A 161 -2.28 -15.15 -25.32
C GLU A 161 -2.97 -16.18 -24.44
N LYS A 162 -2.28 -17.28 -24.13
CA LYS A 162 -2.80 -18.34 -23.28
C LYS A 162 -1.70 -18.94 -22.44
N PHE A 163 -2.02 -19.23 -21.19
CA PHE A 163 -1.17 -19.98 -20.29
C PHE A 163 -2.05 -20.96 -19.52
N ASP A 164 -1.90 -22.24 -19.81
CA ASP A 164 -2.63 -23.32 -19.15
C ASP A 164 -1.69 -24.07 -18.20
N CYS A 165 -1.97 -24.04 -16.90
CA CYS A 165 -1.38 -24.99 -15.96
C CYS A 165 -2.13 -26.31 -16.10
N VAL A 166 -1.47 -27.36 -16.61
CA VAL A 166 -2.05 -28.69 -16.65
C VAL A 166 -1.78 -29.37 -15.31
N GLU A 167 -2.82 -29.68 -14.54
CA GLU A 167 -2.72 -30.66 -13.46
C GLU A 167 -2.52 -32.05 -14.08
N ILE A 168 -1.41 -32.69 -13.76
CA ILE A 168 -1.15 -34.09 -14.11
C ILE A 168 -1.12 -34.87 -12.79
N ASP A 169 -2.11 -35.74 -12.60
CA ASP A 169 -2.16 -36.77 -11.55
C ASP A 169 -1.90 -36.30 -10.10
N GLY A 170 -2.51 -35.18 -9.67
CA GLY A 170 -2.46 -34.73 -8.27
C GLY A 170 -1.06 -34.37 -7.76
N ARG A 171 -0.12 -34.09 -8.67
CA ARG A 171 1.22 -33.57 -8.36
C ARG A 171 1.46 -32.31 -9.16
N ASN A 172 2.02 -31.28 -8.52
CA ASN A 172 2.53 -30.10 -9.22
C ASN A 172 3.71 -30.50 -10.09
N VAL A 173 3.47 -30.85 -11.36
CA VAL A 173 4.52 -31.15 -12.33
C VAL A 173 4.86 -29.88 -13.09
N LYS A 174 6.14 -29.50 -13.03
CA LYS A 174 6.72 -28.42 -13.82
C LYS A 174 6.66 -28.83 -15.28
N VAL A 175 5.84 -28.15 -16.10
CA VAL A 175 5.83 -28.36 -17.55
C VAL A 175 7.11 -27.74 -18.10
N THR A 176 8.19 -28.51 -18.13
CA THR A 176 9.34 -28.17 -18.96
C THR A 176 8.91 -28.39 -20.41
N GLY A 177 8.84 -27.29 -21.18
CA GLY A 177 8.51 -27.32 -22.59
C GLY A 177 9.25 -28.45 -23.30
N HIS A 178 8.51 -29.22 -24.09
CA HIS A 178 9.03 -30.40 -24.77
C HIS A 178 10.17 -29.98 -25.71
N ASP A 179 11.38 -30.36 -25.33
CA ASP A 179 12.66 -30.07 -25.98
C ASP A 179 12.88 -30.88 -27.27
N LYS A 180 11.83 -31.05 -28.10
CA LYS A 180 11.88 -31.89 -29.31
C LYS A 180 11.87 -31.12 -30.62
N ASP A 181 11.56 -29.82 -30.58
CA ASP A 181 11.56 -28.94 -31.77
C ASP A 181 12.52 -27.75 -31.65
N ARG A 182 13.63 -27.91 -30.91
CA ARG A 182 14.75 -26.94 -30.94
C ARG A 182 15.36 -26.89 -32.35
N LYS A 183 14.80 -26.06 -33.23
CA LYS A 183 15.62 -25.33 -34.19
C LYS A 183 16.20 -24.15 -33.43
N TYR A 184 17.44 -24.29 -32.98
CA TYR A 184 18.25 -23.14 -32.61
C TYR A 184 18.35 -22.27 -33.88
N HIS A 185 17.73 -21.10 -33.89
CA HIS A 185 18.21 -20.02 -34.73
C HIS A 185 19.32 -19.35 -33.94
N GLU A 186 20.56 -19.51 -34.40
CA GLU A 186 21.67 -18.72 -33.89
C GLU A 186 21.44 -17.23 -34.21
N PRO A 187 21.98 -16.29 -33.43
CA PRO A 187 21.61 -14.86 -33.52
C PRO A 187 22.11 -14.14 -34.79
N PHE A 188 22.61 -14.85 -35.80
CA PHE A 188 23.34 -14.25 -36.94
C PHE A 188 23.12 -14.94 -38.30
N ASP A 189 22.07 -15.73 -38.50
CA ASP A 189 21.82 -16.44 -39.77
C ASP A 189 20.87 -15.72 -40.76
N ASP A 190 20.67 -14.42 -40.59
CA ASP A 190 20.11 -13.60 -41.68
C ASP A 190 21.27 -13.08 -42.54
N GLU A 191 21.82 -13.95 -43.40
CA GLU A 191 22.48 -13.48 -44.62
C GLU A 191 21.45 -12.64 -45.38
N ILE A 192 21.66 -11.33 -45.43
CA ILE A 192 20.91 -10.39 -46.26
C ILE A 192 21.14 -10.78 -47.72
N PRO A 193 20.14 -11.28 -48.47
CA PRO A 193 20.26 -11.40 -49.91
C PRO A 193 19.91 -10.04 -50.51
N TRP A 194 20.86 -9.50 -51.28
CA TRP A 194 20.72 -8.35 -52.18
C TRP A 194 19.48 -8.41 -53.08
#